data_AF-O77667-F1
#
_entry.id   AF-O77667-F1
#
_cell.length_a   1.000
_cell.length_b   1.000
_cell.length_c   1.000
_cell.angle_alpha   90.00
_cell.angle_beta   90.00
_cell.angle_gamma   90.00
#
_symmetry.space_group_name_H-M   'P 1'
#
loop_
_entity.id
_entity.type
_entity.pdbx_description
1 polymer ?
#
loop_
_entity_poly.entity_id
_entity_poly.type
_entity_poly.pdbx_seq_one_letter_code
_entity_poly.pdbx_strand_id
1 'polypeptide(L)'
;MESWPWPSGGAWLLVPARALLQLLRADLRLGRPLLAALALLAALDWLCQRLLPPLAALAVLAATGWIVLSRLARPQRLPVATRAVLITGCDSGFGNATAKKLDTMGFTVLATVLDLNSPGALELRACCSSRLKLLQMDLTKPGDISRVLEFTKVHTPSTGLWGLVNNAGQNIFVADAELCPVATFRTCMEVNFFGALEMTKGLLPLLRRSSGRIVTVSSPAGDMPFPCLAAYGTSKAALALLMGNFSCELLPWGVKVSIIQPACFKTESVKDVHQWEERKQQLLATLPQELLQAYGEDYIEHLNGQFLHSLSQALPDLSPVVDAITDALLAAQPLRRYYPGHGLGLIYFIHYYLPEGLRQRFLQSFFISPYVPRALQAGQPGLTSARDIAQDQGPRPDPSPTAQ
;
A
#
# COMPACT_ATOMS: atom_id res chain seq x y z
N MET A 1 42.88 -2.30 49.87
CA MET A 1 42.57 -1.37 48.77
C MET A 1 41.93 -2.18 47.66
N GLU A 2 40.69 -1.80 47.36
CA GLU A 2 39.99 -1.99 46.08
C GLU A 2 39.89 -3.42 45.53
N SER A 3 38.75 -4.05 45.85
CA SER A 3 38.09 -4.99 44.96
C SER A 3 37.87 -4.32 43.60
N TRP A 4 38.76 -4.59 42.65
CA TRP A 4 38.68 -4.14 41.26
C TRP A 4 37.43 -4.73 40.59
N PRO A 5 36.32 -3.98 40.40
CA PRO A 5 35.13 -4.54 39.81
C PRO A 5 35.19 -4.25 38.31
N TRP A 6 35.83 -5.13 37.56
CA TRP A 6 35.67 -5.12 36.10
C TRP A 6 35.32 -6.52 35.59
N PRO A 7 34.03 -6.87 35.53
CA PRO A 7 33.58 -7.84 34.54
C PRO A 7 32.54 -7.17 33.63
N SER A 8 32.95 -6.17 32.84
CA SER A 8 32.08 -5.58 31.80
C SER A 8 32.83 -5.03 30.57
N GLY A 9 34.12 -5.35 30.41
CA GLY A 9 34.94 -4.83 29.30
C GLY A 9 34.62 -5.41 27.91
N GLY A 10 33.99 -6.58 27.83
CA GLY A 10 33.78 -7.28 26.55
C GLY A 10 32.65 -6.70 25.68
N ALA A 11 31.58 -6.19 26.29
CA ALA A 11 30.43 -5.68 25.54
C ALA A 11 30.65 -4.27 24.98
N TRP A 12 31.48 -3.46 25.65
CA TRP A 12 32.02 -2.21 25.10
C TRP A 12 32.84 -2.43 23.83
N LEU A 13 33.27 -3.65 23.49
CA LEU A 13 33.93 -3.91 22.20
C LEU A 13 32.92 -4.09 21.07
N LEU A 14 31.71 -4.60 21.31
CA LEU A 14 30.75 -4.93 20.24
C LEU A 14 30.19 -3.68 19.54
N VAL A 15 29.84 -2.64 20.30
CA VAL A 15 29.29 -1.38 19.78
C VAL A 15 30.32 -0.62 18.92
N PRO A 16 31.54 -0.33 19.39
CA PRO A 16 32.59 0.30 18.58
C PRO A 16 33.17 -0.64 17.54
N ALA A 17 33.29 -1.96 17.74
CA ALA A 17 33.74 -2.85 16.67
C ALA A 17 32.74 -2.84 15.51
N ARG A 18 31.44 -2.79 15.79
CA ARG A 18 30.44 -2.64 14.74
C ARG A 18 30.40 -1.24 14.14
N ALA A 19 30.50 -0.18 14.95
CA ALA A 19 30.60 1.18 14.43
C ALA A 19 31.83 1.30 13.52
N LEU A 20 32.96 0.69 13.88
CA LEU A 20 34.18 0.60 13.09
C LEU A 20 33.95 -0.23 11.82
N LEU A 21 33.33 -1.41 11.90
CA LEU A 21 32.98 -2.21 10.72
C LEU A 21 32.05 -1.45 9.75
N GLN A 22 31.07 -0.71 10.26
CA GLN A 22 30.16 0.10 9.45
C GLN A 22 30.82 1.37 8.91
N LEU A 23 31.73 2.00 9.66
CA LEU A 23 32.58 3.10 9.16
C LEU A 23 33.54 2.61 8.07
N LEU A 24 34.16 1.44 8.26
CA LEU A 24 35.05 0.78 7.29
C LEU A 24 34.32 0.37 6.01
N ARG A 25 33.06 -0.06 6.12
CA ARG A 25 32.18 -0.31 4.96
C ARG A 25 31.67 0.98 4.29
N ALA A 26 32.04 2.17 4.80
CA ALA A 26 31.52 3.47 4.39
C ALA A 26 29.99 3.64 4.56
N ASP A 27 29.36 2.78 5.37
CA ASP A 27 27.93 2.83 5.68
C ASP A 27 27.63 3.96 6.67
N LEU A 28 28.53 4.26 7.61
CA LEU A 28 28.39 5.37 8.56
C LEU A 28 29.20 6.60 8.13
N ARG A 29 28.64 7.80 8.30
CA ARG A 29 29.39 9.06 8.22
C ARG A 29 29.60 9.63 9.62
N LEU A 30 30.82 10.08 9.91
CA LEU A 30 31.08 10.89 11.10
C LEU A 30 30.39 12.25 10.93
N GLY A 31 29.34 12.48 11.71
CA GLY A 31 28.56 13.71 11.66
C GLY A 31 27.74 13.93 12.93
N ARG A 32 27.06 15.08 13.03
CA ARG A 32 26.20 15.45 14.16
C ARG A 32 25.24 14.34 14.63
N PRO A 33 24.52 13.58 13.77
CA PRO A 33 23.60 12.56 14.24
C PRO A 33 24.33 11.36 14.88
N LEU A 34 25.51 10.99 14.39
CA LEU A 34 26.33 9.94 15.00
C LEU A 34 26.86 10.38 16.36
N LEU A 35 27.35 11.62 16.48
CA LEU A 35 27.80 12.18 17.75
C LEU A 35 26.65 12.27 18.77
N ALA A 36 25.47 12.73 18.37
CA ALA A 36 24.29 12.78 19.22
C ALA A 36 23.83 11.38 19.67
N ALA A 37 23.86 10.41 18.77
CA ALA A 37 23.57 9.02 19.09
C ALA A 37 24.55 8.42 20.09
N LEU A 38 25.86 8.65 19.91
CA LEU A 38 26.89 8.19 20.84
C LEU A 38 26.71 8.84 22.22
N ALA A 39 26.37 10.13 22.27
CA ALA A 39 26.07 10.83 23.53
C ALA A 39 24.82 10.25 24.23
N LEU A 40 23.75 9.96 23.49
CA LEU A 40 22.55 9.31 24.03
C LEU A 40 22.84 7.89 24.52
N LEU A 41 23.66 7.12 23.81
CA LEU A 41 24.07 5.78 24.24
C LEU A 41 24.93 5.83 25.52
N ALA A 42 25.79 6.84 25.67
CA ALA A 42 26.56 7.06 26.90
C ALA A 42 25.65 7.47 28.08
N ALA A 43 24.65 8.33 27.84
CA ALA A 43 23.67 8.70 28.86
C ALA A 43 22.80 7.49 29.28
N LEU A 44 22.40 6.66 28.31
CA LEU A 44 21.67 5.41 28.57
C LEU A 44 22.52 4.43 29.37
N ASP A 45 23.81 4.30 29.07
CA ASP A 45 24.73 3.41 29.80
C ASP A 45 24.81 3.80 31.27
N TRP A 46 25.03 5.09 31.54
CA TRP A 46 25.04 5.63 32.89
C TRP A 46 23.73 5.35 33.66
N LEU A 47 22.58 5.46 32.99
CA LEU A 47 21.28 5.17 33.58
C LEU A 47 21.09 3.66 33.84
N CYS A 48 21.46 2.80 32.88
CA CYS A 48 21.35 1.36 32.98
C CYS A 48 22.22 0.79 34.11
N GLN A 49 23.45 1.29 34.28
CA GLN A 49 24.33 0.87 35.37
C GLN A 49 23.78 1.22 36.77
N ARG A 50 22.89 2.22 36.88
CA ARG A 50 22.23 2.59 38.13
C ARG A 50 20.98 1.77 38.45
N LEU A 51 20.29 1.28 37.42
CA LEU A 51 18.96 0.66 37.57
C LEU A 51 18.95 -0.85 37.34
N LEU A 52 19.93 -1.40 36.62
CA LEU A 52 19.94 -2.78 36.16
C LEU A 52 21.20 -3.52 36.61
N PRO A 53 21.13 -4.84 36.84
CA PRO A 53 22.31 -5.67 37.01
C PRO A 53 23.20 -5.60 35.75
N PRO A 54 24.52 -5.75 35.88
CA PRO A 54 25.49 -5.44 34.82
C PRO A 54 25.22 -6.18 33.51
N LEU A 55 24.86 -7.47 33.56
CA LEU A 55 24.55 -8.24 32.33
C LEU A 55 23.30 -7.72 31.60
N ALA A 56 22.27 -7.29 32.33
CA ALA A 56 21.06 -6.73 31.74
C ALA A 56 21.32 -5.34 31.16
N ALA A 57 22.08 -4.49 31.88
CA ALA A 57 22.52 -3.19 31.39
C ALA A 57 23.30 -3.33 30.06
N LEU A 58 24.25 -4.27 30.01
CA LEU A 58 25.02 -4.55 28.80
C LEU A 58 24.16 -5.04 27.63
N ALA A 59 23.20 -5.93 27.88
CA ALA A 59 22.29 -6.41 26.84
C ALA A 59 21.43 -5.28 26.26
N VAL A 60 20.91 -4.39 27.12
CA VAL A 60 20.13 -3.21 26.70
C VAL A 60 20.97 -2.26 25.86
N LEU A 61 22.22 -2.00 26.24
CA LEU A 61 23.13 -1.12 25.49
C LEU A 61 23.55 -1.71 24.16
N ALA A 62 23.86 -3.00 24.13
CA ALA A 62 24.20 -3.69 22.89
C ALA A 62 23.01 -3.64 21.92
N ALA A 63 21.78 -3.90 22.41
CA ALA A 63 20.57 -3.85 21.59
C ALA A 63 20.24 -2.43 21.11
N THR A 64 20.28 -1.43 21.99
CA THR A 64 20.00 -0.03 21.62
C THR A 64 21.09 0.54 20.72
N GLY A 65 22.37 0.29 21.03
CA GLY A 65 23.51 0.64 20.18
C GLY A 65 23.40 0.00 18.81
N TRP A 66 23.03 -1.28 18.75
CA TRP A 66 22.75 -1.97 17.49
C TRP A 66 21.65 -1.28 16.69
N ILE A 67 20.50 -0.97 17.30
CA ILE A 67 19.35 -0.32 16.65
C ILE A 67 19.71 1.08 16.17
N VAL A 68 20.40 1.88 17.00
CA VAL A 68 20.76 3.26 16.68
C VAL A 68 21.78 3.30 15.55
N LEU A 69 22.87 2.53 15.64
CA LEU A 69 23.88 2.45 14.58
C LEU A 69 23.29 1.89 13.27
N SER A 70 22.42 0.89 13.37
CA SER A 70 21.64 0.34 12.26
C SER A 70 20.77 1.37 11.55
N ARG A 71 20.19 2.33 12.28
CA ARG A 71 19.36 3.40 11.71
C ARG A 71 20.19 4.54 11.12
N LEU A 72 21.40 4.75 11.63
CA LEU A 72 22.33 5.78 11.14
C LEU A 72 23.14 5.33 9.92
N ALA A 73 23.37 4.03 9.77
CA ALA A 73 24.03 3.46 8.61
C ALA A 73 23.21 3.76 7.35
N ARG A 74 23.86 4.32 6.32
CA ARG A 74 23.24 4.49 5.00
C ARG A 74 22.95 3.10 4.42
N PRO A 75 21.74 2.87 3.88
CA PRO A 75 21.47 1.66 3.14
C PRO A 75 22.41 1.60 1.92
N GLN A 76 23.17 0.52 1.78
CA GLN A 76 23.96 0.27 0.58
C GLN A 76 23.01 0.18 -0.62
N ARG A 77 23.21 1.05 -1.62
CA ARG A 77 22.44 1.04 -2.87
C ARG A 77 23.27 0.44 -4.00
N LEU A 78 22.62 -0.37 -4.82
CA LEU A 78 23.18 -0.94 -6.02
C LEU A 78 23.24 0.14 -7.13
N PRO A 79 24.22 0.08 -8.04
CA PRO A 79 24.36 1.08 -9.12
C PRO A 79 23.25 0.94 -10.17
N VAL A 80 22.76 2.05 -10.73
CA VAL A 80 21.69 2.01 -11.76
C VAL A 80 22.17 1.39 -13.09
N ALA A 81 23.44 1.58 -13.47
CA ALA A 81 24.17 0.91 -14.57
C ALA A 81 23.29 0.31 -15.69
N THR A 82 22.58 1.18 -16.44
CA THR A 82 21.71 0.85 -17.59
C THR A 82 20.69 -0.27 -17.36
N ARG A 83 20.21 -0.42 -16.12
CA ARG A 83 19.17 -1.38 -15.76
C ARG A 83 17.83 -1.01 -16.36
N ALA A 84 17.08 -2.02 -16.82
CA ALA A 84 15.73 -1.87 -17.32
C ALA A 84 14.69 -2.20 -16.25
N VAL A 85 13.65 -1.38 -16.13
CA VAL A 85 12.52 -1.60 -15.22
C VAL A 85 11.22 -1.49 -16.01
N LEU A 86 10.33 -2.45 -15.84
CA LEU A 86 8.97 -2.39 -16.36
C LEU A 86 8.02 -1.96 -15.25
N ILE A 87 7.14 -1.00 -15.52
CA ILE A 87 6.16 -0.48 -14.58
C ILE A 87 4.77 -0.59 -15.20
N THR A 88 3.83 -1.21 -14.48
CA THR A 88 2.44 -1.28 -14.93
C THR A 88 1.61 -0.10 -14.43
N GLY A 89 0.72 0.44 -15.27
CA GLY A 89 -0.24 1.48 -14.89
C GLY A 89 0.41 2.85 -14.66
N CYS A 90 1.04 3.39 -15.70
CA CYS A 90 1.75 4.67 -15.67
C CYS A 90 0.90 5.87 -16.14
N ASP A 91 -0.38 5.68 -16.43
CA ASP A 91 -1.29 6.75 -16.86
C ASP A 91 -1.46 7.85 -15.80
N SER A 92 -1.30 7.51 -14.52
CA SER A 92 -1.50 8.44 -13.41
C SER A 92 -0.82 7.98 -12.11
N GLY A 93 -0.95 8.79 -11.05
CA GLY A 93 -0.60 8.43 -9.68
C GLY A 93 0.84 7.93 -9.49
N PHE A 94 0.99 6.87 -8.69
CA PHE A 94 2.29 6.32 -8.31
C PHE A 94 3.10 5.81 -9.50
N GLY A 95 2.45 5.16 -10.46
CA GLY A 95 3.11 4.60 -11.64
C GLY A 95 3.73 5.69 -12.51
N ASN A 96 3.00 6.78 -12.74
CA ASN A 96 3.48 7.94 -13.49
C ASN A 96 4.65 8.62 -12.78
N ALA A 97 4.50 8.93 -11.48
CA ALA A 97 5.54 9.58 -10.69
C ALA A 97 6.81 8.71 -10.56
N THR A 98 6.64 7.40 -10.41
CA THR A 98 7.75 6.44 -10.38
C THR A 98 8.47 6.38 -11.71
N ALA A 99 7.74 6.35 -12.84
CA ALA A 99 8.34 6.32 -14.17
C ALA A 99 9.24 7.54 -14.41
N LYS A 100 8.76 8.75 -14.07
CA LYS A 100 9.57 9.98 -14.12
C LYS A 100 10.80 9.87 -13.24
N LYS A 101 10.63 9.45 -11.99
CA LYS A 101 11.75 9.33 -11.04
C LYS A 101 12.82 8.36 -11.56
N LEU A 102 12.44 7.17 -12.00
CA LEU A 102 13.40 6.17 -12.49
C LEU A 102 14.11 6.62 -13.77
N ASP A 103 13.43 7.33 -14.68
CA ASP A 103 14.06 7.91 -15.87
C ASP A 103 15.14 8.96 -15.50
N THR A 104 14.85 9.84 -14.52
CA THR A 104 15.83 10.82 -14.02
C THR A 104 17.03 10.17 -13.33
N MET A 105 16.86 8.96 -12.81
CA MET A 105 17.93 8.17 -12.20
C MET A 105 18.77 7.39 -13.22
N GLY A 106 18.39 7.43 -14.50
CA GLY A 106 19.13 6.78 -15.59
C GLY A 106 18.71 5.34 -15.88
N PHE A 107 17.57 4.88 -15.35
CA PHE A 107 17.00 3.59 -15.75
C PHE A 107 16.45 3.64 -17.19
N THR A 108 16.46 2.50 -17.86
CA THR A 108 15.57 2.26 -19.01
C THR A 108 14.20 1.89 -18.48
N VAL A 109 13.19 2.72 -18.73
CA VAL A 109 11.85 2.54 -18.16
C VAL A 109 10.90 2.06 -19.25
N LEU A 110 10.34 0.86 -19.08
CA LEU A 110 9.24 0.35 -19.90
C LEU A 110 7.94 0.65 -19.16
N ALA A 111 7.33 1.80 -19.47
CA ALA A 111 6.13 2.28 -18.79
C ALA A 111 4.90 1.82 -19.57
N THR A 112 4.05 0.99 -18.94
CA THR A 112 2.81 0.55 -19.57
C THR A 112 1.65 1.47 -19.19
N VAL A 113 0.81 1.80 -20.16
CA VAL A 113 -0.34 2.69 -20.02
C VAL A 113 -1.57 2.05 -20.67
N LEU A 114 -2.78 2.35 -20.18
CA LEU A 114 -4.02 1.86 -20.80
C LEU A 114 -4.27 2.54 -22.15
N ASP A 115 -4.00 3.84 -22.23
CA ASP A 115 -4.13 4.64 -23.44
C ASP A 115 -2.88 5.49 -23.66
N LEU A 116 -2.28 5.38 -24.85
CA LEU A 116 -1.11 6.16 -25.26
C LEU A 116 -1.41 7.66 -25.44
N ASN A 117 -2.69 8.03 -25.55
CA ASN A 117 -3.15 9.41 -25.66
C ASN A 117 -3.67 9.96 -24.33
N SER A 118 -3.60 9.20 -23.24
CA SER A 118 -3.97 9.71 -21.92
C SER A 118 -3.09 10.90 -21.52
N PRO A 119 -3.61 11.87 -20.74
CA PRO A 119 -2.83 13.04 -20.32
C PRO A 119 -1.49 12.67 -19.67
N GLY A 120 -1.48 11.62 -18.83
CA GLY A 120 -0.25 11.15 -18.18
C GLY A 120 0.72 10.45 -19.14
N ALA A 121 0.24 9.73 -20.17
CA ALA A 121 1.11 9.18 -21.20
C ALA A 121 1.76 10.27 -22.06
N LEU A 122 0.99 11.30 -22.43
CA LEU A 122 1.51 12.47 -23.15
C LEU A 122 2.54 13.23 -22.31
N GLU A 123 2.28 13.40 -21.02
CA GLU A 123 3.22 14.03 -20.09
C GLU A 123 4.52 13.23 -19.97
N LEU A 124 4.46 11.90 -19.83
CA LEU A 124 5.66 11.06 -19.80
C LEU A 124 6.48 11.17 -21.09
N ARG A 125 5.82 11.24 -22.25
CA ARG A 125 6.51 11.43 -23.54
C ARG A 125 7.20 12.80 -23.63
N ALA A 126 6.61 13.84 -23.05
CA ALA A 126 7.13 15.20 -23.10
C ALA A 126 8.28 15.44 -22.10
N CYS A 127 8.17 14.90 -20.88
CA CYS A 127 9.10 15.21 -19.79
C CYS A 127 10.25 14.21 -19.60
N CYS A 128 10.13 12.98 -20.09
CA CYS A 128 11.14 11.95 -19.90
C CYS A 128 12.10 11.81 -21.09
N SER A 129 13.26 11.21 -20.82
CA SER A 129 14.26 10.96 -21.85
C SER A 129 13.89 9.82 -22.80
N SER A 130 14.67 9.63 -23.86
CA SER A 130 14.52 8.49 -24.80
C SER A 130 14.70 7.11 -24.17
N ARG A 131 15.17 7.03 -22.91
CA ARG A 131 15.25 5.79 -22.14
C ARG A 131 13.88 5.32 -21.65
N LEU A 132 12.90 6.21 -21.54
CA LEU A 132 11.52 5.85 -21.24
C LEU A 132 10.79 5.47 -22.53
N LYS A 133 10.22 4.27 -22.54
CA LYS A 133 9.42 3.71 -23.64
C LYS A 133 8.01 3.46 -23.13
N LEU A 134 7.02 4.04 -23.80
CA LEU A 134 5.61 3.84 -23.50
C LEU A 134 5.06 2.65 -24.27
N LEU A 135 4.28 1.81 -23.60
CA LEU A 135 3.63 0.63 -24.16
C LEU A 135 2.15 0.62 -23.80
N GLN A 136 1.27 0.46 -24.78
CA GLN A 136 -0.15 0.30 -24.51
C GLN A 136 -0.46 -1.12 -24.03
N MET A 137 -1.04 -1.26 -22.85
CA MET A 137 -1.38 -2.55 -22.27
C MET A 137 -2.59 -2.47 -21.34
N ASP A 138 -3.63 -3.23 -21.68
CA ASP A 138 -4.71 -3.59 -20.76
C ASP A 138 -4.39 -4.94 -20.11
N LEU A 139 -4.29 -4.97 -18.78
CA LEU A 139 -3.99 -6.18 -18.01
C LEU A 139 -5.10 -7.24 -18.07
N THR A 140 -6.30 -6.89 -18.55
CA THR A 140 -7.39 -7.85 -18.77
C THR A 140 -7.31 -8.52 -20.14
N LYS A 141 -6.35 -8.13 -20.99
CA LYS A 141 -6.19 -8.64 -22.36
C LYS A 141 -4.90 -9.44 -22.48
N PRO A 142 -4.97 -10.78 -22.56
CA PRO A 142 -3.76 -11.63 -22.70
C PRO A 142 -2.90 -11.31 -23.93
N GLY A 143 -3.52 -10.81 -25.01
CA GLY A 143 -2.81 -10.36 -26.21
C GLY A 143 -1.93 -9.14 -25.96
N ASP A 144 -2.38 -8.19 -25.14
CA ASP A 144 -1.61 -7.01 -24.77
C ASP A 144 -0.42 -7.37 -23.88
N ILE A 145 -0.66 -8.23 -22.89
CA ILE A 145 0.38 -8.80 -22.03
C ILE A 145 1.45 -9.48 -22.89
N SER A 146 1.06 -10.36 -23.80
CA SER A 146 1.99 -11.09 -24.67
C SER A 146 2.86 -10.15 -25.52
N ARG A 147 2.27 -9.08 -26.09
CA ARG A 147 3.02 -8.07 -26.85
C ARG A 147 4.05 -7.33 -25.98
N VAL A 148 3.68 -6.96 -24.76
CA VAL A 148 4.58 -6.26 -23.83
C VAL A 148 5.70 -7.18 -23.33
N LEU A 149 5.41 -8.46 -23.08
CA LEU A 149 6.42 -9.45 -22.72
C LEU A 149 7.47 -9.61 -23.82
N GLU A 150 7.04 -9.75 -25.08
CA GLU A 150 7.97 -9.86 -26.21
C GLU A 150 8.76 -8.56 -26.42
N PHE A 151 8.10 -7.40 -26.35
CA PHE A 151 8.79 -6.11 -26.42
C PHE A 151 9.87 -5.99 -25.34
N THR A 152 9.56 -6.40 -24.12
CA THR A 152 10.50 -6.36 -22.98
C THR A 152 11.70 -7.26 -23.21
N LYS A 153 11.48 -8.46 -23.74
CA LYS A 153 12.54 -9.41 -24.08
C LYS A 153 13.51 -8.84 -25.13
N VAL A 154 12.97 -8.22 -26.19
CA VAL A 154 13.79 -7.59 -27.25
C VAL A 154 14.61 -6.42 -26.72
N HIS A 155 14.09 -5.67 -25.75
CA HIS A 155 14.75 -4.49 -25.19
C HIS A 155 15.67 -4.79 -23.98
N THR A 156 15.80 -6.06 -23.56
CA THR A 156 16.64 -6.47 -22.42
C THR A 156 17.55 -7.68 -22.70
N PRO A 157 18.25 -7.74 -23.87
CA PRO A 157 18.85 -8.99 -24.34
C PRO A 157 20.01 -9.52 -23.48
N SER A 158 20.92 -8.64 -23.04
CA SER A 158 22.17 -9.03 -22.37
C SER A 158 22.04 -9.10 -20.85
N THR A 159 21.45 -8.08 -20.23
CA THR A 159 21.37 -7.94 -18.77
C THR A 159 20.08 -8.50 -18.17
N GLY A 160 19.08 -8.83 -18.98
CA GLY A 160 17.75 -9.17 -18.51
C GLY A 160 16.99 -7.96 -17.93
N LEU A 161 15.83 -8.21 -17.34
CA LEU A 161 15.01 -7.17 -16.72
C LEU A 161 15.42 -7.00 -15.27
N TRP A 162 15.84 -5.82 -14.85
CA TRP A 162 16.23 -5.57 -13.45
C TRP A 162 15.02 -5.50 -12.52
N GLY A 163 13.96 -4.82 -12.92
CA GLY A 163 12.81 -4.56 -12.06
C GLY A 163 11.48 -4.79 -12.76
N LEU A 164 10.54 -5.41 -12.06
CA LEU A 164 9.12 -5.37 -12.37
C LEU A 164 8.41 -4.61 -11.27
N VAL A 165 7.68 -3.56 -11.61
CA VAL A 165 6.82 -2.81 -10.69
C VAL A 165 5.37 -3.08 -11.06
N ASN A 166 4.74 -4.02 -10.35
CA ASN A 166 3.30 -4.28 -10.45
C ASN A 166 2.54 -3.18 -9.69
N ASN A 167 2.22 -2.09 -10.39
CA ASN A 167 1.55 -0.93 -9.80
C ASN A 167 0.08 -0.80 -10.24
N ALA A 168 -0.23 -1.22 -11.47
CA ALA A 168 -1.59 -1.15 -11.98
C ALA A 168 -2.58 -1.84 -11.02
N GLY A 169 -3.68 -1.16 -10.76
CA GLY A 169 -4.78 -1.71 -10.00
C GLY A 169 -5.91 -0.71 -9.85
N GLN A 170 -7.11 -1.22 -9.60
CA GLN A 170 -8.30 -0.41 -9.48
C GLN A 170 -9.27 -0.96 -8.43
N ASN A 171 -9.99 -0.05 -7.80
CA ASN A 171 -11.23 -0.34 -7.10
C ASN A 171 -12.40 0.13 -7.98
N ILE A 172 -13.47 -0.65 -8.04
CA ILE A 172 -14.63 -0.40 -8.91
C ILE A 172 -15.78 0.20 -8.10
N PHE A 173 -16.24 -0.48 -7.06
CA PHE A 173 -17.35 -0.01 -6.21
C PHE A 173 -16.90 0.20 -4.76
N VAL A 174 -17.62 1.09 -4.08
CA VAL A 174 -17.55 1.29 -2.63
C VAL A 174 -18.83 0.69 -2.08
N ALA A 175 -18.74 -0.54 -1.57
CA ALA A 175 -19.90 -1.31 -1.13
C ALA A 175 -19.48 -2.40 -0.15
N ASP A 176 -20.38 -2.75 0.77
CA ASP A 176 -20.21 -3.94 1.59
C ASP A 176 -20.18 -5.20 0.73
N ALA A 177 -19.66 -6.29 1.31
CA ALA A 177 -19.47 -7.54 0.59
C ALA A 177 -20.78 -8.09 -0.01
N GLU A 178 -21.90 -7.99 0.71
CA GLU A 178 -23.21 -8.44 0.24
C GLU A 178 -23.80 -7.55 -0.86
N LEU A 179 -23.56 -6.24 -0.76
CA LEU A 179 -24.01 -5.27 -1.76
C LEU A 179 -23.16 -5.29 -3.03
N CYS A 180 -21.93 -5.80 -2.97
CA CYS A 180 -21.02 -5.80 -4.10
C CYS A 180 -21.33 -6.98 -5.05
N PRO A 181 -21.68 -6.73 -6.34
CA PRO A 181 -21.95 -7.80 -7.29
C PRO A 181 -20.73 -8.71 -7.49
N VAL A 182 -20.95 -10.03 -7.63
CA VAL A 182 -19.87 -11.00 -7.89
C VAL A 182 -19.06 -10.65 -9.15
N ALA A 183 -19.70 -10.07 -10.18
CA ALA A 183 -19.02 -9.57 -11.37
C ALA A 183 -17.92 -8.54 -11.03
N THR A 184 -18.15 -7.68 -10.05
CA THR A 184 -17.18 -6.69 -9.57
C THR A 184 -15.98 -7.37 -8.91
N PHE A 185 -16.20 -8.42 -8.11
CA PHE A 185 -15.10 -9.23 -7.56
C PHE A 185 -14.23 -9.82 -8.68
N ARG A 186 -14.86 -10.32 -9.75
CA ARG A 186 -14.13 -10.86 -10.92
C ARG A 186 -13.30 -9.79 -11.60
N THR A 187 -13.88 -8.65 -11.93
CA THR A 187 -13.16 -7.56 -12.61
C THR A 187 -12.03 -6.99 -11.77
N CYS A 188 -12.22 -6.84 -10.45
CA CYS A 188 -11.13 -6.43 -9.54
C CYS A 188 -10.01 -7.48 -9.51
N MET A 189 -10.35 -8.77 -9.46
CA MET A 189 -9.37 -9.85 -9.46
C MET A 189 -8.58 -9.92 -10.79
N GLU A 190 -9.25 -9.71 -11.91
CA GLU A 190 -8.64 -9.75 -13.24
C GLU A 190 -7.48 -8.75 -13.35
N VAL A 191 -7.73 -7.50 -12.96
CA VAL A 191 -6.71 -6.44 -13.04
C VAL A 191 -5.67 -6.58 -11.92
N ASN A 192 -6.12 -6.68 -10.67
CA ASN A 192 -5.24 -6.53 -9.50
C ASN A 192 -4.41 -7.79 -9.23
N PHE A 193 -4.92 -8.97 -9.58
CA PHE A 193 -4.29 -10.26 -9.28
C PHE A 193 -3.82 -10.97 -10.54
N PHE A 194 -4.73 -11.31 -11.47
CA PHE A 194 -4.36 -12.10 -12.66
C PHE A 194 -3.39 -11.35 -13.57
N GLY A 195 -3.62 -10.06 -13.81
CA GLY A 195 -2.68 -9.22 -14.55
C GLY A 195 -1.28 -9.20 -13.94
N ALA A 196 -1.16 -9.02 -12.62
CA ALA A 196 0.13 -9.06 -11.93
C ALA A 196 0.78 -10.46 -11.96
N LEU A 197 -0.01 -11.52 -11.85
CA LEU A 197 0.43 -12.91 -11.94
C LEU A 197 1.01 -13.21 -13.33
N GLU A 198 0.30 -12.87 -14.40
CA GLU A 198 0.73 -13.11 -15.77
C GLU A 198 1.99 -12.32 -16.12
N MET A 199 2.03 -11.03 -15.78
CA MET A 199 3.21 -10.19 -15.96
C MET A 199 4.42 -10.74 -15.21
N THR A 200 4.23 -11.15 -13.95
CA THR A 200 5.31 -11.72 -13.15
C THR A 200 5.82 -13.00 -13.79
N LYS A 201 4.95 -13.97 -14.08
CA LYS A 201 5.31 -15.26 -14.69
C LYS A 201 6.02 -15.08 -16.03
N GLY A 202 5.50 -14.22 -16.90
CA GLY A 202 6.07 -13.96 -18.22
C GLY A 202 7.48 -13.34 -18.16
N LEU A 203 7.77 -12.53 -17.14
CA LEU A 203 9.05 -11.83 -16.98
C LEU A 203 10.06 -12.59 -16.10
N LEU A 204 9.67 -13.66 -15.40
CA LEU A 204 10.57 -14.45 -14.55
C LEU A 204 11.88 -14.88 -15.25
N PRO A 205 11.89 -15.34 -16.51
CA PRO A 205 13.15 -15.70 -17.19
C PRO A 205 14.14 -14.53 -17.26
N LEU A 206 13.65 -13.30 -17.48
CA LEU A 206 14.47 -12.10 -17.57
C LEU A 206 14.91 -11.60 -16.19
N LEU A 207 14.02 -11.68 -15.19
CA LEU A 207 14.30 -11.31 -13.80
C LEU A 207 15.34 -12.25 -13.15
N ARG A 208 15.27 -13.56 -13.43
CA ARG A 208 16.26 -14.54 -12.93
C ARG A 208 17.65 -14.27 -13.52
N ARG A 209 17.74 -13.91 -14.80
CA ARG A 209 19.01 -13.57 -15.47
C ARG A 209 19.70 -12.37 -14.82
N SER A 210 18.94 -11.38 -14.35
CA SER A 210 19.47 -10.17 -13.73
C SER A 210 19.62 -10.25 -12.21
N SER A 211 19.15 -11.33 -11.57
CA SER A 211 18.93 -11.39 -10.11
C SER A 211 18.16 -10.16 -9.61
N GLY A 212 17.07 -9.86 -10.34
CA GLY A 212 16.36 -8.60 -10.28
C GLY A 212 15.46 -8.39 -9.06
N ARG A 213 14.45 -7.55 -9.23
CA ARG A 213 13.52 -7.07 -8.21
C ARG A 213 12.09 -7.16 -8.73
N ILE A 214 11.18 -7.65 -7.89
CA ILE A 214 9.74 -7.54 -8.10
C ILE A 214 9.21 -6.65 -7.00
N VAL A 215 8.59 -5.53 -7.37
CA VAL A 215 7.98 -4.58 -6.45
C VAL A 215 6.50 -4.53 -6.77
N THR A 216 5.65 -4.77 -5.79
CA THR A 216 4.20 -4.83 -6.00
C THR A 216 3.49 -3.82 -5.11
N VAL A 217 2.73 -2.91 -5.72
CA VAL A 217 1.90 -1.94 -5.00
C VAL A 217 0.59 -2.63 -4.62
N SER A 218 0.49 -2.98 -3.34
CA SER A 218 -0.70 -3.52 -2.71
C SER A 218 -1.42 -2.44 -1.90
N SER A 219 -2.16 -2.83 -0.87
CA SER A 219 -2.90 -1.93 0.02
C SER A 219 -2.98 -2.56 1.42
N PRO A 220 -3.11 -1.75 2.49
CA PRO A 220 -3.56 -2.22 3.79
C PRO A 220 -4.83 -3.06 3.74
N ALA A 221 -5.73 -2.80 2.78
CA ALA A 221 -6.95 -3.59 2.57
C ALA A 221 -6.70 -5.04 2.12
N GLY A 222 -5.46 -5.37 1.73
CA GLY A 222 -5.04 -6.76 1.48
C GLY A 222 -4.63 -7.53 2.74
N ASP A 223 -4.34 -6.85 3.85
CA ASP A 223 -3.90 -7.50 5.10
C ASP A 223 -4.99 -7.51 6.17
N MET A 224 -5.92 -6.56 6.12
CA MET A 224 -7.01 -6.44 7.10
C MET A 224 -8.31 -6.00 6.41
N PRO A 225 -9.47 -6.37 6.96
CA PRO A 225 -10.76 -5.99 6.37
C PRO A 225 -10.99 -4.49 6.58
N PHE A 226 -11.21 -3.78 5.47
CA PHE A 226 -11.77 -2.44 5.48
C PHE A 226 -13.21 -2.49 4.98
N PRO A 227 -14.17 -1.87 5.68
CA PRO A 227 -15.54 -1.72 5.19
C PRO A 227 -15.57 -1.08 3.80
N CYS A 228 -16.62 -1.38 3.05
CA CYS A 228 -16.85 -0.87 1.70
C CYS A 228 -15.83 -1.28 0.62
N LEU A 229 -14.76 -2.01 0.98
CA LEU A 229 -13.65 -2.37 0.08
C LEU A 229 -13.53 -3.88 -0.12
N ALA A 230 -14.62 -4.64 -0.02
CA ALA A 230 -14.56 -6.11 -0.07
C ALA A 230 -13.92 -6.65 -1.36
N ALA A 231 -14.41 -6.23 -2.54
CA ALA A 231 -13.87 -6.70 -3.83
C ALA A 231 -12.40 -6.28 -4.06
N TYR A 232 -12.08 -5.02 -3.73
CA TYR A 232 -10.71 -4.52 -3.84
C TYR A 232 -9.77 -5.19 -2.84
N GLY A 233 -10.13 -5.21 -1.56
CA GLY A 233 -9.36 -5.78 -0.47
C GLY A 233 -9.08 -7.27 -0.68
N THR A 234 -10.09 -8.05 -1.08
CA THR A 234 -9.89 -9.48 -1.41
C THR A 234 -8.93 -9.68 -2.58
N SER A 235 -9.02 -8.87 -3.64
CA SER A 235 -8.06 -8.94 -4.75
C SER A 235 -6.63 -8.58 -4.32
N LYS A 236 -6.46 -7.59 -3.43
CA LYS A 236 -5.15 -7.20 -2.88
C LYS A 236 -4.61 -8.20 -1.86
N ALA A 237 -5.48 -8.92 -1.14
CA ALA A 237 -5.10 -10.01 -0.25
C ALA A 237 -4.55 -11.21 -1.04
N ALA A 238 -5.25 -11.60 -2.11
CA ALA A 238 -4.78 -12.64 -3.04
C ALA A 238 -3.41 -12.26 -3.65
N LEU A 239 -3.26 -11.01 -4.06
CA LEU A 239 -2.00 -10.47 -4.58
C LEU A 239 -0.88 -10.51 -3.53
N ALA A 240 -1.15 -10.11 -2.28
CA ALA A 240 -0.16 -10.09 -1.22
C ALA A 240 0.37 -11.50 -0.90
N LEU A 241 -0.52 -12.49 -0.84
CA LEU A 241 -0.13 -13.88 -0.62
C LEU A 241 0.68 -14.43 -1.80
N LEU A 242 0.26 -14.15 -3.04
CA LEU A 242 1.00 -14.54 -4.25
C LEU A 242 2.43 -13.98 -4.24
N MET A 243 2.59 -12.70 -3.89
CA MET A 243 3.92 -12.08 -3.78
C MET A 243 4.75 -12.71 -2.64
N GLY A 244 4.09 -13.14 -1.55
CA GLY A 244 4.71 -13.93 -0.50
C GLY A 244 5.28 -15.25 -1.02
N ASN A 245 4.51 -15.98 -1.83
CA ASN A 245 4.97 -17.24 -2.44
C ASN A 245 6.16 -16.99 -3.38
N PHE A 246 6.07 -16.01 -4.29
CA PHE A 246 7.19 -15.64 -5.16
C PHE A 246 8.44 -15.23 -4.35
N SER A 247 8.28 -14.54 -3.22
CA SER A 247 9.40 -14.18 -2.34
C SER A 247 10.17 -15.41 -1.85
N CYS A 248 9.47 -16.47 -1.46
CA CYS A 248 10.06 -17.73 -1.01
C CYS A 248 10.64 -18.53 -2.18
N GLU A 249 9.88 -18.71 -3.26
CA GLU A 249 10.24 -19.54 -4.41
C GLU A 249 11.42 -18.97 -5.21
N LEU A 250 11.56 -17.64 -5.24
CA LEU A 250 12.59 -16.97 -6.02
C LEU A 250 13.88 -16.68 -5.22
N LEU A 251 13.91 -17.00 -3.92
CA LEU A 251 15.08 -16.83 -3.07
C LEU A 251 16.33 -17.53 -3.64
N PRO A 252 16.28 -18.80 -4.12
CA PRO A 252 17.45 -19.46 -4.72
C PRO A 252 17.92 -18.83 -6.02
N TRP A 253 17.04 -18.08 -6.71
CA TRP A 253 17.34 -17.37 -7.95
C TRP A 253 17.90 -15.96 -7.72
N GLY A 254 18.01 -15.52 -6.47
CA GLY A 254 18.50 -14.19 -6.12
C GLY A 254 17.54 -13.04 -6.46
N VAL A 255 16.32 -13.33 -6.93
CA VAL A 255 15.30 -12.31 -7.21
C VAL A 255 14.60 -11.95 -5.90
N LYS A 256 14.57 -10.66 -5.57
CA LYS A 256 13.94 -10.17 -4.34
C LYS A 256 12.56 -9.60 -4.63
N VAL A 257 11.62 -9.91 -3.75
CA VAL A 257 10.23 -9.46 -3.86
C VAL A 257 9.89 -8.54 -2.68
N SER A 258 9.37 -7.36 -2.98
CA SER A 258 8.93 -6.37 -2.02
C SER A 258 7.49 -5.95 -2.29
N ILE A 259 6.70 -5.81 -1.23
CA ILE A 259 5.33 -5.33 -1.28
C ILE A 259 5.31 -3.91 -0.71
N ILE A 260 4.70 -2.98 -1.43
CA ILE A 260 4.44 -1.62 -0.97
C ILE A 260 2.96 -1.54 -0.59
N GLN A 261 2.65 -1.09 0.62
CA GLN A 261 1.28 -0.95 1.12
C GLN A 261 1.04 0.51 1.52
N PRO A 262 0.70 1.37 0.56
CA PRO A 262 0.44 2.78 0.81
C PRO A 262 -0.78 3.00 1.70
N ALA A 263 -0.74 4.07 2.49
CA ALA A 263 -1.92 4.64 3.12
C ALA A 263 -2.86 5.27 2.06
N CYS A 264 -3.70 6.22 2.47
CA CYS A 264 -4.50 6.98 1.52
C CYS A 264 -3.69 8.13 0.92
N PHE A 265 -3.49 8.12 -0.40
CA PHE A 265 -2.79 9.18 -1.16
C PHE A 265 -3.67 9.70 -2.29
N LYS A 266 -3.50 10.97 -2.66
CA LYS A 266 -4.26 11.64 -3.73
C LYS A 266 -3.72 11.24 -5.11
N THR A 267 -4.21 10.13 -5.65
CA THR A 267 -4.01 9.76 -7.06
C THR A 267 -5.18 10.23 -7.92
N GLU A 268 -5.03 10.27 -9.25
CA GLU A 268 -6.10 10.72 -10.16
C GLU A 268 -7.36 9.85 -10.03
N SER A 269 -7.23 8.53 -9.84
CA SER A 269 -8.35 7.62 -9.55
C SER A 269 -9.11 7.97 -8.27
N VAL A 270 -8.47 8.69 -7.34
CA VAL A 270 -9.06 9.14 -6.08
C VAL A 270 -9.67 10.54 -6.23
N LYS A 271 -9.15 11.38 -7.15
CA LYS A 271 -9.60 12.76 -7.35
C LYS A 271 -10.93 12.87 -8.09
N ASP A 272 -11.26 11.90 -8.94
CA ASP A 272 -12.48 11.94 -9.74
C ASP A 272 -13.72 11.54 -8.92
N VAL A 273 -14.24 12.50 -8.15
CA VAL A 273 -15.46 12.33 -7.35
C VAL A 273 -16.67 12.01 -8.25
N HIS A 274 -16.70 12.55 -9.47
CA HIS A 274 -17.79 12.31 -10.41
C HIS A 274 -17.85 10.83 -10.82
N GLN A 275 -16.70 10.22 -11.11
CA GLN A 275 -16.63 8.79 -11.39
C GLN A 275 -17.13 7.93 -10.22
N TRP A 276 -16.83 8.31 -8.97
CA TRP A 276 -17.35 7.60 -7.79
C TRP A 276 -18.87 7.73 -7.66
N GLU A 277 -19.42 8.89 -7.97
CA GLU A 277 -20.88 9.12 -7.99
C GLU A 277 -21.56 8.27 -9.07
N GLU A 278 -21.04 8.28 -10.30
CA GLU A 278 -21.56 7.43 -11.39
C GLU A 278 -21.55 5.95 -11.02
N ARG A 279 -20.45 5.48 -10.41
CA ARG A 279 -20.30 4.09 -9.95
C ARG A 279 -21.30 3.75 -8.84
N LYS A 280 -21.60 4.69 -7.94
CA LYS A 280 -22.67 4.52 -6.95
C LYS A 280 -24.03 4.39 -7.63
N GLN A 281 -24.35 5.25 -8.61
CA GLN A 281 -25.61 5.17 -9.34
C GLN A 281 -25.76 3.85 -10.11
N GLN A 282 -24.67 3.37 -10.74
CA GLN A 282 -24.63 2.06 -11.38
C GLN A 282 -24.86 0.91 -10.40
N LEU A 283 -24.26 0.98 -9.21
CA LEU A 283 -24.47 0.01 -8.15
C LEU A 283 -25.95 -0.01 -7.73
N LEU A 284 -26.53 1.15 -7.42
CA LEU A 284 -27.94 1.28 -7.05
C LEU A 284 -28.88 0.72 -8.11
N ALA A 285 -28.60 0.98 -9.40
CA ALA A 285 -29.40 0.47 -10.51
C ALA A 285 -29.28 -1.06 -10.72
N THR A 286 -28.20 -1.69 -10.23
CA THR A 286 -27.93 -3.12 -10.42
C THR A 286 -28.39 -3.97 -9.24
N LEU A 287 -28.58 -3.36 -8.07
CA LEU A 287 -28.91 -4.08 -6.84
C LEU A 287 -30.31 -4.73 -6.91
N PRO A 288 -30.47 -5.98 -6.43
CA PRO A 288 -31.78 -6.56 -6.20
C PRO A 288 -32.64 -5.69 -5.27
N GLN A 289 -33.93 -5.59 -5.58
CA GLN A 289 -34.86 -4.77 -4.80
C GLN A 289 -34.90 -5.16 -3.32
N GLU A 290 -34.77 -6.45 -3.01
CA GLU A 290 -34.70 -6.96 -1.63
C GLU A 290 -33.51 -6.38 -0.85
N LEU A 291 -32.30 -6.37 -1.44
CA LEU A 291 -31.11 -5.77 -0.82
C LEU A 291 -31.26 -4.26 -0.67
N LEU A 292 -31.83 -3.59 -1.69
CA LEU A 292 -32.08 -2.16 -1.62
C LEU A 292 -33.07 -1.78 -0.50
N GLN A 293 -34.08 -2.62 -0.24
CA GLN A 293 -35.01 -2.45 0.87
C GLN A 293 -34.36 -2.73 2.22
N ALA A 294 -33.54 -3.79 2.31
CA ALA A 294 -32.87 -4.18 3.55
C ALA A 294 -31.82 -3.15 4.00
N TYR A 295 -30.98 -2.68 3.06
CA TYR A 295 -29.93 -1.73 3.35
C TYR A 295 -30.39 -0.28 3.30
N GLY A 296 -31.20 0.08 2.31
CA GLY A 296 -31.60 1.44 2.04
C GLY A 296 -30.56 2.24 1.25
N GLU A 297 -31.05 3.06 0.32
CA GLU A 297 -30.22 4.01 -0.44
C GLU A 297 -29.46 4.98 0.46
N ASP A 298 -30.08 5.39 1.57
CA ASP A 298 -29.50 6.26 2.60
C ASP A 298 -28.25 5.65 3.24
N TYR A 299 -28.25 4.34 3.47
CA TYR A 299 -27.08 3.62 3.97
C TYR A 299 -25.95 3.57 2.95
N ILE A 300 -26.27 3.27 1.70
CA ILE A 300 -25.29 3.20 0.60
C ILE A 300 -24.68 4.59 0.33
N GLU A 301 -25.52 5.62 0.34
CA GLU A 301 -25.10 7.03 0.25
C GLU A 301 -24.15 7.38 1.39
N HIS A 302 -24.50 6.98 2.62
CA HIS A 302 -23.67 7.22 3.79
C HIS A 302 -22.29 6.54 3.67
N LEU A 303 -22.24 5.27 3.27
CA LEU A 303 -20.98 4.53 3.06
C LEU A 303 -20.11 5.20 1.99
N ASN A 304 -20.71 5.63 0.89
CA ASN A 304 -19.99 6.33 -0.17
C ASN A 304 -19.46 7.68 0.32
N GLY A 305 -20.29 8.46 1.02
CA GLY A 305 -19.90 9.74 1.61
C GLY A 305 -18.74 9.60 2.61
N GLN A 306 -18.75 8.56 3.45
CA GLN A 306 -17.62 8.26 4.34
C GLN A 306 -16.34 7.93 3.58
N PHE A 307 -16.44 7.11 2.54
CA PHE A 307 -15.29 6.79 1.71
C PHE A 307 -14.72 8.03 1.01
N LEU A 308 -15.57 8.84 0.39
CA LEU A 308 -15.18 10.11 -0.24
C LEU A 308 -14.58 11.09 0.78
N HIS A 309 -15.11 11.15 2.00
CA HIS A 309 -14.53 11.93 3.08
C HIS A 309 -13.11 11.45 3.43
N SER A 310 -12.90 10.14 3.54
CA SER A 310 -11.56 9.57 3.75
C SER A 310 -10.60 9.92 2.61
N LEU A 311 -11.06 9.84 1.36
CA LEU A 311 -10.29 10.25 0.18
C LEU A 311 -9.91 11.74 0.19
N SER A 312 -10.78 12.61 0.71
CA SER A 312 -10.49 14.05 0.83
C SER A 312 -9.29 14.36 1.73
N GLN A 313 -9.08 13.51 2.75
CA GLN A 313 -7.98 13.57 3.71
C GLN A 313 -6.69 12.89 3.22
N ALA A 314 -6.68 12.35 2.00
CA ALA A 314 -5.54 11.63 1.46
C ALA A 314 -4.29 12.54 1.32
N LEU A 315 -3.10 11.94 1.43
CA LEU A 315 -1.84 12.67 1.36
C LEU A 315 -1.56 13.12 -0.09
N PRO A 316 -1.26 14.42 -0.34
CA PRO A 316 -1.00 14.92 -1.68
C PRO A 316 0.38 14.51 -2.21
N ASP A 317 1.36 14.35 -1.32
CA ASP A 317 2.73 14.01 -1.71
C ASP A 317 2.87 12.51 -1.93
N LEU A 318 3.12 12.11 -3.17
CA LEU A 318 3.35 10.71 -3.56
C LEU A 318 4.80 10.26 -3.32
N SER A 319 5.71 11.17 -2.95
CA SER A 319 7.13 10.89 -2.76
C SER A 319 7.41 9.71 -1.82
N PRO A 320 6.68 9.49 -0.70
CA PRO A 320 6.99 8.36 0.19
C PRO A 320 6.79 7.00 -0.49
N VAL A 321 5.83 6.89 -1.40
CA VAL A 321 5.56 5.66 -2.16
C VAL A 321 6.59 5.48 -3.26
N VAL A 322 6.91 6.55 -3.99
CA VAL A 322 7.94 6.53 -5.04
C VAL A 322 9.32 6.20 -4.46
N ASP A 323 9.66 6.75 -3.30
CA ASP A 323 10.91 6.48 -2.59
C ASP A 323 10.95 5.04 -2.06
N ALA A 324 9.82 4.50 -1.58
CA ALA A 324 9.73 3.09 -1.18
C ALA A 324 9.93 2.15 -2.38
N ILE A 325 9.33 2.44 -3.53
CA ILE A 325 9.55 1.68 -4.77
C ILE A 325 11.02 1.78 -5.21
N THR A 326 11.59 2.99 -5.18
CA THR A 326 12.98 3.25 -5.55
C THR A 326 13.95 2.50 -4.61
N ASP A 327 13.67 2.49 -3.31
CA ASP A 327 14.46 1.75 -2.33
C ASP A 327 14.34 0.25 -2.54
N ALA A 328 13.14 -0.29 -2.77
CA ALA A 328 12.93 -1.70 -3.09
C ALA A 328 13.71 -2.15 -4.35
N LEU A 329 13.86 -1.25 -5.32
CA LEU A 329 14.62 -1.49 -6.56
C LEU A 329 16.15 -1.38 -6.37
N LEU A 330 16.64 -0.58 -5.42
CA LEU A 330 18.06 -0.21 -5.33
C LEU A 330 18.77 -0.67 -4.06
N ALA A 331 18.07 -0.91 -2.97
CA ALA A 331 18.70 -1.38 -1.75
C ALA A 331 19.38 -2.74 -1.99
N ALA A 332 20.58 -2.90 -1.44
CA ALA A 332 21.28 -4.18 -1.45
C ALA A 332 20.45 -5.25 -0.72
N GLN A 333 19.77 -4.87 0.35
CA GLN A 333 18.82 -5.68 1.12
C GLN A 333 17.50 -4.90 1.30
N PRO A 334 16.59 -4.93 0.30
CA PRO A 334 15.31 -4.24 0.40
C PRO A 334 14.42 -4.89 1.46
N LEU A 335 13.51 -4.11 2.04
CA LEU A 335 12.50 -4.64 2.95
C LEU A 335 11.50 -5.52 2.17
N ARG A 336 10.96 -6.55 2.82
CA ARG A 336 9.89 -7.35 2.22
C ARG A 336 8.57 -6.59 2.14
N ARG A 337 8.32 -5.69 3.09
CA ARG A 337 7.13 -4.84 3.17
C ARG A 337 7.51 -3.41 3.50
N TYR A 338 6.92 -2.47 2.75
CA TYR A 338 7.04 -1.03 2.98
C TYR A 338 5.65 -0.46 3.29
N TYR A 339 5.58 0.46 4.25
CA TYR A 339 4.34 1.06 4.72
C TYR A 339 4.38 2.59 4.59
N PRO A 340 4.44 3.14 3.36
CA PRO A 340 4.49 4.58 3.16
C PRO A 340 3.16 5.24 3.55
N GLY A 341 3.24 6.27 4.40
CA GLY A 341 2.09 7.05 4.86
C GLY A 341 2.03 7.20 6.38
N HIS A 342 1.30 8.21 6.85
CA HIS A 342 1.14 8.47 8.29
C HIS A 342 0.18 7.45 8.94
N GLY A 343 0.42 7.12 10.21
CA GLY A 343 -0.46 6.26 11.02
C GLY A 343 -0.38 4.76 10.73
N LEU A 344 0.11 4.33 9.56
CA LEU A 344 0.20 2.91 9.22
C LEU A 344 1.01 2.08 10.22
N GLY A 345 2.09 2.65 10.77
CA GLY A 345 2.90 1.95 11.78
C GLY A 345 2.08 1.51 13.00
N LEU A 346 1.17 2.36 13.48
CA LEU A 346 0.27 2.02 14.60
C LEU A 346 -0.78 1.00 14.18
N ILE A 347 -1.38 1.17 13.00
CA ILE A 347 -2.38 0.24 12.47
C ILE A 347 -1.79 -1.18 12.35
N TYR A 348 -0.60 -1.31 11.76
CA TYR A 348 0.08 -2.60 11.65
C TYR A 348 0.57 -3.13 13.00
N PHE A 349 0.97 -2.26 13.94
CA PHE A 349 1.30 -2.70 15.29
C PHE A 349 0.07 -3.35 15.97
N ILE A 350 -1.09 -2.69 15.89
CA ILE A 350 -2.35 -3.22 16.40
C ILE A 350 -2.69 -4.53 15.68
N HIS A 351 -2.60 -4.56 14.35
CA HIS A 351 -2.94 -5.73 13.56
C HIS A 351 -2.07 -6.96 13.87
N TYR A 352 -0.76 -6.78 14.02
CA TYR A 352 0.18 -7.91 14.21
C TYR A 352 0.38 -8.33 15.66
N TYR A 353 0.23 -7.41 16.63
CA TYR A 353 0.62 -7.68 18.02
C TYR A 353 -0.53 -7.66 19.04
N LEU A 354 -1.69 -7.07 18.72
CA LEU A 354 -2.82 -7.04 19.65
C LEU A 354 -3.78 -8.22 19.43
N PRO A 355 -4.40 -8.75 20.50
CA PRO A 355 -5.44 -9.77 20.43
C PRO A 355 -6.65 -9.35 19.58
N GLU A 356 -7.35 -10.33 19.03
CA GLU A 356 -8.46 -10.14 18.09
C GLU A 356 -9.53 -9.15 18.58
N GLY A 357 -9.97 -9.26 19.84
CA GLY A 357 -10.97 -8.35 20.39
C GLY A 357 -10.54 -6.88 20.42
N LEU A 358 -9.24 -6.61 20.61
CA LEU A 358 -8.70 -5.24 20.53
C LEU A 358 -8.57 -4.77 19.07
N ARG A 359 -8.20 -5.67 18.16
CA ARG A 359 -8.16 -5.38 16.71
C ARG A 359 -9.54 -5.00 16.20
N GLN A 360 -10.55 -5.80 16.53
CA GLN A 360 -11.93 -5.56 16.11
C GLN A 360 -12.49 -4.26 16.67
N ARG A 361 -12.26 -3.96 17.97
CA ARG A 361 -12.66 -2.68 18.56
C ARG A 361 -11.99 -1.49 17.89
N PHE A 362 -10.69 -1.59 17.59
CA PHE A 362 -9.98 -0.55 16.84
C PHE A 362 -10.61 -0.35 15.46
N LEU A 363 -10.84 -1.42 14.70
CA LEU A 363 -11.48 -1.31 13.38
C LEU A 363 -12.89 -0.72 13.47
N GLN A 364 -13.67 -1.11 14.48
CA GLN A 364 -15.00 -0.57 14.74
C GLN A 364 -14.98 0.93 15.05
N SER A 365 -14.04 1.38 15.88
CA SER A 365 -13.97 2.79 16.28
C SER A 365 -13.46 3.72 15.16
N PHE A 366 -12.62 3.22 14.24
CA PHE A 366 -11.96 4.05 13.23
C PHE A 366 -12.53 3.90 11.81
N PHE A 367 -13.08 2.75 11.44
CA PHE A 367 -13.45 2.46 10.05
C PHE A 367 -14.91 2.02 9.85
N ILE A 368 -15.58 1.48 10.87
CA ILE A 368 -16.97 1.04 10.74
C ILE A 368 -17.90 2.20 11.07
N SER A 369 -18.82 2.50 10.15
CA SER A 369 -19.84 3.50 10.39
C SER A 369 -20.78 3.10 11.55
N PRO A 370 -21.16 4.03 12.43
CA PRO A 370 -22.27 3.81 13.35
C PRO A 370 -23.64 3.84 12.64
N TYR A 371 -23.70 4.29 11.38
CA TYR A 371 -24.92 4.31 10.60
C TYR A 371 -25.35 2.88 10.29
N VAL A 372 -26.63 2.58 10.47
CA VAL A 372 -27.17 1.21 10.35
C VAL A 372 -28.07 1.06 9.11
N PRO A 373 -28.11 -0.14 8.49
CA PRO A 373 -29.04 -0.48 7.42
C PRO A 373 -30.50 -0.16 7.77
N ARG A 374 -31.30 0.23 6.76
CA ARG A 374 -32.71 0.59 6.90
C ARG A 374 -33.55 -0.45 7.65
N ALA A 375 -33.34 -1.74 7.39
CA ALA A 375 -34.04 -2.82 8.08
C ALA A 375 -33.81 -2.82 9.60
N LEU A 376 -32.68 -2.31 10.08
CA LEU A 376 -32.38 -2.17 11.51
C LEU A 376 -32.88 -0.85 12.11
N GLN A 377 -33.13 0.17 11.28
CA GLN A 377 -33.66 1.46 11.73
C GLN A 377 -35.14 1.37 12.16
N ALA A 378 -35.94 0.52 11.49
CA ALA A 378 -37.37 0.37 11.76
C ALA A 378 -37.71 -0.09 13.21
N GLY A 379 -36.72 -0.61 13.96
CA GLY A 379 -36.86 -0.99 15.37
C GLY A 379 -36.24 0.01 16.37
N GLN A 380 -35.64 1.12 15.93
CA GLN A 380 -35.00 2.10 16.83
C GLN A 380 -35.95 3.25 17.18
N PRO A 381 -36.34 3.45 18.45
CA PRO A 381 -37.13 4.60 18.85
C PRO A 381 -36.24 5.86 18.79
N GLY A 382 -36.34 6.64 17.70
CA GLY A 382 -35.74 7.98 17.63
C GLY A 382 -35.24 8.48 16.28
N LEU A 383 -35.23 7.68 15.21
CA LEU A 383 -34.77 8.12 13.87
C LEU A 383 -35.89 7.99 12.83
N THR A 384 -37.02 8.67 13.06
CA THR A 384 -38.01 8.90 11.99
C THR A 384 -37.43 9.89 10.99
N SER A 385 -37.07 9.38 9.82
CA SER A 385 -36.69 10.16 8.63
C SER A 385 -37.80 11.17 8.28
N ALA A 386 -37.41 12.40 7.99
CA ALA A 386 -38.32 13.50 7.64
C ALA A 386 -39.19 13.24 6.38
N ARG A 387 -38.98 12.12 5.66
CA ARG A 387 -39.85 11.72 4.55
C ARG A 387 -41.14 11.02 4.99
N ASP A 388 -41.21 10.43 6.18
CA ASP A 388 -42.41 9.73 6.63
C ASP A 388 -43.49 10.70 7.13
N ILE A 389 -43.14 11.95 7.45
CA ILE A 389 -44.12 12.98 7.85
C ILE A 389 -44.92 13.50 6.64
N ALA A 390 -44.47 13.27 5.40
CA ALA A 390 -45.14 13.79 4.22
C ALA A 390 -46.25 12.87 3.66
N GLN A 391 -46.36 11.61 4.11
CA GLN A 391 -47.37 10.68 3.57
C GLN A 391 -48.57 10.44 4.49
N ASP A 392 -48.59 10.96 5.72
CA ASP A 392 -49.71 10.74 6.65
C ASP A 392 -50.72 11.91 6.72
N GLN A 393 -50.96 12.59 5.60
CA GLN A 393 -52.18 13.39 5.44
C GLN A 393 -53.27 12.53 4.81
N GLY A 394 -53.84 11.66 5.64
CA GLY A 394 -55.05 10.90 5.32
C GLY A 394 -56.24 11.82 4.94
N PRO A 395 -57.19 11.31 4.14
CA PRO A 395 -58.22 12.13 3.51
C PRO A 395 -59.22 12.71 4.51
N ARG A 396 -59.53 14.01 4.35
CA ARG A 396 -60.56 14.73 5.11
C ARG A 396 -61.95 14.08 4.90
N PRO A 397 -62.77 13.93 5.95
CA PRO A 397 -64.06 13.26 5.86
C PRO A 397 -65.12 14.14 5.19
N ASP A 398 -65.92 13.49 4.34
CA ASP A 398 -67.09 14.03 3.64
C ASP A 398 -68.26 14.23 4.62
N PRO A 399 -69.06 15.31 4.50
CA PRO A 399 -70.12 15.62 5.46
C PRO A 399 -71.37 14.75 5.22
N SER A 400 -71.75 14.02 6.26
CA SER A 400 -72.96 13.20 6.40
C SER A 400 -74.27 13.99 6.22
N PRO A 401 -75.33 13.37 5.65
CA PRO A 401 -76.62 14.02 5.42
C PRO A 401 -77.55 13.91 6.64
N THR A 402 -78.08 15.05 7.08
CA THR A 402 -79.08 15.14 8.16
C THR A 402 -80.45 14.74 7.63
N ALA A 403 -80.99 13.62 8.11
CA ALA A 403 -82.38 13.22 7.96
C ALA A 403 -83.07 13.33 9.33
N GLN A 404 -84.02 14.25 9.44
CA GLN A 404 -85.20 14.19 10.31
C GLN A 404 -86.35 14.92 9.62
#